data_AF-A0A2E6T5T6-F1
#
_entry.id   AF-A0A2E6T5T6-F1
#
_cell.length_a   1.000
_cell.length_b   1.000
_cell.length_c   1.000
_cell.angle_alpha   90.00
_cell.angle_beta   90.00
_cell.angle_gamma   90.00
#
_symmetry.space_group_name_H-M   'P 1'
#
loop_
_entity.id
_entity.type
_entity.pdbx_description
1 polymer ?
#
loop_
_entity_poly.entity_id
_entity_poly.type
_entity_poly.pdbx_seq_one_letter_code
_entity_poly.pdbx_strand_id
1 'polypeptide(L)'
;MVNNNKTRIVVGLSGGVDSSAAASLLLNQGYDVIGITLKVWPQDCVARAEDKCCGPQAVMDARSVAHNLGIPYYLVDESKEFQRDVIDYFAAEYKAGRTPNPCVMCNEKLKFGNLITRARRLGAEYVATGHYARLEQRNGRTVMLRGRDARKDQTYFLFSLGQEQLAHMKFPLGDLKKNETRDIARCGNLRTADKQESQEICFVPDKDYKKFLTTTGLVEEHKGEIVNTQGQVLGHHDGIEFYTIGQRKGLGLSTSAPLYVVGLEPETNRVLVGDGELLLRDEFQIERCNWIPFDHPTKPVEVTAAIRYNHPGAEATVIPGNDGRATVRLREPQRAITPGQACVFYQNDLVLGGGWIMRN
;
A
#
# COMPACT_ATOMS: atom_id res chain seq x y z
N MET A 1 21.49 -4.23 37.75
CA MET A 1 21.25 -2.86 37.26
C MET A 1 21.19 -2.94 35.75
N VAL A 2 20.00 -2.76 35.15
CA VAL A 2 19.86 -2.78 33.68
C VAL A 2 20.36 -1.45 33.15
N ASN A 3 21.26 -1.51 32.17
CA ASN A 3 21.94 -0.35 31.61
C ASN A 3 20.91 0.59 30.95
N ASN A 4 20.63 1.74 31.59
CA ASN A 4 19.44 2.58 31.33
C ASN A 4 19.62 3.58 30.18
N ASN A 5 20.47 3.27 29.19
CA ASN A 5 20.90 4.22 28.15
C ASN A 5 20.67 3.72 26.71
N LYS A 6 19.87 2.66 26.52
CA LYS A 6 19.52 2.17 25.19
C LYS A 6 18.35 2.98 24.63
N THR A 7 18.48 3.45 23.39
CA THR A 7 17.35 4.02 22.66
C THR A 7 16.27 2.95 22.48
N ARG A 8 15.04 3.28 22.89
CA ARG A 8 13.90 2.37 22.77
C ARG A 8 13.24 2.48 21.40
N ILE A 9 12.94 1.33 20.81
CA ILE A 9 12.29 1.22 19.50
C ILE A 9 11.14 0.21 19.53
N VAL A 10 10.00 0.59 18.96
CA VAL A 10 8.87 -0.31 18.75
C VAL A 10 8.94 -0.92 17.36
N VAL A 11 8.81 -2.24 17.25
CA VAL A 11 8.79 -2.96 15.97
C VAL A 11 7.40 -3.51 15.71
N GLY A 12 6.82 -3.15 14.56
CA GLY A 12 5.59 -3.75 14.06
C GLY A 12 5.83 -5.19 13.63
N LEU A 13 5.36 -6.16 14.42
CA LEU A 13 5.47 -7.59 14.15
C LEU A 13 4.19 -8.09 13.46
N SER A 14 4.35 -8.53 12.21
CA SER A 14 3.25 -9.07 11.38
C SER A 14 3.18 -10.60 11.38
N GLY A 15 4.06 -11.27 12.12
CA GLY A 15 4.22 -12.73 12.04
C GLY A 15 4.85 -13.22 10.71
N GLY A 16 5.34 -12.30 9.88
CA GLY A 16 6.11 -12.57 8.67
C GLY A 16 7.62 -12.42 8.89
N VAL A 17 8.40 -13.08 8.02
CA VAL A 17 9.88 -13.13 8.08
C VAL A 17 10.52 -11.74 8.15
N ASP A 18 9.99 -10.76 7.42
CA ASP A 18 10.60 -9.43 7.33
C ASP A 18 10.53 -8.69 8.66
N SER A 19 9.34 -8.64 9.28
CA SER A 19 9.21 -8.01 10.60
C SER A 19 10.03 -8.73 11.68
N SER A 20 10.15 -10.06 11.58
CA SER A 20 10.96 -10.86 12.51
C SER A 20 12.46 -10.56 12.37
N ALA A 21 12.97 -10.54 11.14
CA ALA A 21 14.36 -10.19 10.86
C ALA A 21 14.68 -8.74 11.23
N ALA A 22 13.76 -7.80 10.98
CA ALA A 22 13.91 -6.41 11.39
C ALA A 22 14.06 -6.27 12.91
N ALA A 23 13.24 -6.98 13.70
CA ALA A 23 13.35 -6.99 15.15
C ALA A 23 14.70 -7.59 15.62
N SER A 24 15.12 -8.70 15.02
CA SER A 24 16.41 -9.34 15.33
C SER A 24 17.60 -8.43 15.03
N LEU A 25 17.60 -7.74 13.88
CA LEU A 25 18.64 -6.78 13.52
C LEU A 25 18.74 -5.62 14.53
N LEU A 26 17.61 -5.03 14.90
CA LEU A 26 17.59 -3.93 15.87
C LEU A 26 18.08 -4.37 17.25
N LEU A 27 17.72 -5.58 17.67
CA LEU A 27 18.21 -6.14 18.92
C LEU A 27 19.74 -6.32 18.89
N ASN A 28 20.27 -6.85 17.78
CA ASN A 28 21.71 -7.01 17.57
C ASN A 28 22.47 -5.67 17.46
N GLN A 29 21.80 -4.62 16.97
CA GLN A 29 22.32 -3.25 16.95
C GLN A 29 22.30 -2.57 18.33
N GLY A 30 21.76 -3.24 19.36
CA GLY A 30 21.81 -2.80 20.74
C GLY A 30 20.61 -1.96 21.21
N TYR A 31 19.55 -1.83 20.40
CA TYR A 31 18.33 -1.13 20.80
C TYR A 31 17.58 -1.83 21.95
N ASP A 32 16.78 -1.07 22.69
CA ASP A 32 15.74 -1.62 23.58
C ASP A 32 14.47 -1.86 22.76
N VAL A 33 14.27 -3.10 22.31
CA VAL A 33 13.26 -3.46 21.31
C VAL A 33 11.96 -3.92 21.99
N ILE A 34 10.83 -3.35 21.57
CA ILE A 34 9.48 -3.81 21.95
C ILE A 34 8.73 -4.25 20.69
N GLY A 35 8.16 -5.45 20.70
CA GLY A 35 7.30 -5.95 19.63
C GLY A 35 5.85 -5.51 19.83
N ILE A 36 5.20 -5.03 18.75
CA ILE A 36 3.76 -4.79 18.72
C ILE A 36 3.15 -5.45 17.50
N THR A 37 2.06 -6.19 17.70
CA THR A 37 1.18 -6.62 16.60
C THR A 37 -0.13 -5.87 16.64
N LEU A 38 -0.56 -5.36 15.49
CA LEU A 38 -1.87 -4.75 15.30
C LEU A 38 -2.86 -5.83 14.87
N LYS A 39 -3.83 -6.13 15.73
CA LYS A 39 -4.96 -6.99 15.40
C LYS A 39 -5.96 -6.17 14.60
N VAL A 40 -6.11 -6.51 13.33
CA VAL A 40 -6.96 -5.75 12.38
C VAL A 40 -8.18 -6.52 11.88
N TRP A 41 -8.42 -7.75 12.38
CA TRP A 41 -9.59 -8.54 12.01
C TRP A 41 -10.76 -8.31 12.97
N PRO A 42 -12.00 -8.21 12.48
CA PRO A 42 -13.20 -8.21 13.31
C PRO A 42 -13.32 -9.52 14.11
N GLN A 43 -13.94 -9.43 15.29
CA GLN A 43 -14.09 -10.54 16.24
C GLN A 43 -14.90 -11.72 15.67
N ASP A 44 -15.74 -11.48 14.65
CA ASP A 44 -16.61 -12.48 14.02
C ASP A 44 -15.97 -13.20 12.82
N CYS A 45 -14.71 -12.89 12.49
CA CYS A 45 -14.02 -13.43 11.31
C CYS A 45 -13.14 -14.65 11.60
N VAL A 46 -13.38 -15.37 12.70
CA VAL A 46 -12.57 -16.52 13.16
C VAL A 46 -12.49 -17.63 12.10
N ALA A 47 -13.44 -17.69 11.15
CA ALA A 47 -13.50 -18.75 10.13
C ALA A 47 -12.84 -18.43 8.77
N ARG A 48 -12.20 -17.26 8.54
CA ARG A 48 -11.82 -16.84 7.17
C ARG A 48 -10.36 -16.40 6.93
N ALA A 49 -9.45 -16.58 7.88
CA ALA A 49 -8.07 -16.08 7.72
C ALA A 49 -6.98 -16.93 8.41
N GLU A 50 -7.05 -18.27 8.30
CA GLU A 50 -6.00 -19.13 8.87
C GLU A 50 -4.60 -18.87 8.26
N ASP A 51 -4.52 -18.42 7.00
CA ASP A 51 -3.24 -18.31 6.27
C ASP A 51 -2.71 -16.88 6.00
N LYS A 52 -3.32 -15.83 6.57
CA LYS A 52 -2.96 -14.45 6.20
C LYS A 52 -2.09 -13.71 7.22
N CYS A 53 -1.34 -12.74 6.71
CA CYS A 53 -0.43 -11.82 7.45
C CYS A 53 -1.08 -11.13 8.67
N CYS A 54 -2.41 -11.05 8.70
CA CYS A 54 -3.18 -10.42 9.78
C CYS A 54 -4.23 -11.38 10.36
N GLY A 55 -3.96 -12.69 10.43
CA GLY A 55 -4.85 -13.67 11.06
C GLY A 55 -4.40 -14.09 12.46
N PRO A 56 -5.18 -14.92 13.18
CA PRO A 56 -4.80 -15.48 14.47
C PRO A 56 -3.43 -16.18 14.46
N GLN A 57 -3.12 -16.92 13.39
CA GLN A 57 -1.82 -17.58 13.23
C GLN A 57 -0.67 -16.58 13.15
N ALA A 58 -0.85 -15.44 12.48
CA ALA A 58 0.16 -14.39 12.40
C ALA A 58 0.47 -13.78 13.77
N VAL A 59 -0.52 -13.65 14.65
CA VAL A 59 -0.32 -13.22 16.04
C VAL A 59 0.42 -14.27 16.87
N MET A 60 0.13 -15.55 16.66
CA MET A 60 0.88 -16.63 17.31
C MET A 60 2.34 -16.64 16.86
N ASP A 61 2.60 -16.47 15.56
CA ASP A 61 3.94 -16.39 15.01
C ASP A 61 4.70 -15.17 15.53
N ALA A 62 4.06 -14.01 15.57
CA ALA A 62 4.64 -12.78 16.13
C ALA A 62 5.00 -12.94 17.62
N ARG A 63 4.11 -13.55 18.40
CA ARG A 63 4.36 -13.85 19.82
C ARG A 63 5.52 -14.83 20.00
N SER A 64 5.59 -15.88 19.17
CA SER A 64 6.71 -16.84 19.19
C SER A 64 8.03 -16.16 18.85
N VAL A 65 8.05 -15.27 17.88
CA VAL A 65 9.24 -14.50 17.51
C VAL A 65 9.69 -13.61 18.67
N ALA A 66 8.76 -12.89 19.30
CA ALA A 66 9.09 -12.03 20.43
C ALA A 66 9.65 -12.84 21.62
N HIS A 67 9.07 -14.01 21.90
CA HIS A 67 9.56 -14.92 22.93
C HIS A 67 10.99 -15.42 22.61
N ASN A 68 11.24 -15.87 21.38
CA ASN A 68 12.57 -16.33 20.95
C ASN A 68 13.63 -15.22 21.03
N LEU A 69 13.26 -13.98 20.73
CA LEU A 69 14.13 -12.82 20.82
C LEU A 69 14.27 -12.26 22.24
N GLY A 70 13.47 -12.73 23.21
CA GLY A 70 13.48 -12.23 24.58
C GLY A 70 13.01 -10.78 24.71
N ILE A 71 12.12 -10.31 23.83
CA ILE A 71 11.63 -8.92 23.81
C ILE A 71 10.20 -8.81 24.36
N PRO A 72 9.82 -7.69 25.01
CA PRO A 72 8.43 -7.43 25.38
C PRO A 72 7.51 -7.42 24.15
N TYR A 73 6.29 -7.91 24.31
CA TYR A 73 5.32 -8.04 23.24
C TYR A 73 3.94 -7.57 23.65
N TYR A 74 3.32 -6.74 22.81
CA TYR A 74 1.94 -6.28 22.99
C TYR A 74 1.10 -6.61 21.75
N LEU A 75 -0.12 -7.09 22.01
CA LEU A 75 -1.16 -7.19 20.99
C LEU A 75 -2.10 -6.01 21.17
N VAL A 76 -2.33 -5.25 20.10
CA VAL A 76 -3.23 -4.10 20.16
C VAL A 76 -4.35 -4.24 19.17
N ASP A 77 -5.59 -4.09 19.65
CA ASP A 77 -6.78 -4.11 18.81
C ASP A 77 -6.89 -2.79 18.03
N GLU A 78 -7.00 -2.92 16.71
CA GLU A 78 -7.16 -1.86 15.72
C GLU A 78 -8.26 -2.22 14.72
N SER A 79 -9.12 -3.19 15.05
CA SER A 79 -10.11 -3.68 14.10
C SER A 79 -11.08 -2.58 13.67
N LYS A 80 -11.40 -1.64 14.57
CA LYS A 80 -12.32 -0.53 14.29
C LYS A 80 -11.70 0.50 13.36
N GLU A 81 -10.47 0.90 13.63
CA GLU A 81 -9.68 1.81 12.81
C GLU A 81 -9.40 1.20 11.44
N PHE A 82 -9.11 -0.09 11.37
CA PHE A 82 -8.93 -0.81 10.11
C PHE A 82 -10.21 -0.90 9.28
N GLN A 83 -11.34 -1.19 9.93
CA GLN A 83 -12.63 -1.17 9.26
C GLN A 83 -12.89 0.21 8.64
N ARG A 84 -12.81 1.28 9.44
CA ARG A 84 -13.10 2.64 8.99
C ARG A 84 -12.13 3.17 7.95
N ASP A 85 -10.83 3.08 8.22
CA ASP A 85 -9.82 3.81 7.44
C ASP A 85 -9.28 2.99 6.26
N VAL A 86 -9.53 1.69 6.22
CA VAL A 86 -9.04 0.80 5.15
C VAL A 86 -10.19 0.12 4.41
N ILE A 87 -11.09 -0.58 5.11
CA ILE A 87 -12.15 -1.37 4.46
C ILE A 87 -13.26 -0.47 3.92
N ASP A 88 -13.77 0.47 4.72
CA ASP A 88 -14.85 1.37 4.29
C ASP A 88 -14.36 2.31 3.18
N TYR A 89 -13.12 2.83 3.30
CA TYR A 89 -12.44 3.53 2.20
C TYR A 89 -12.39 2.67 0.93
N PHE A 90 -11.93 1.42 1.03
CA PHE A 90 -11.82 0.51 -0.10
C PHE A 90 -13.17 0.32 -0.80
N ALA A 91 -14.24 0.08 -0.04
CA ALA A 91 -15.58 -0.06 -0.59
C ALA A 91 -16.10 1.25 -1.22
N ALA A 92 -15.93 2.39 -0.54
CA ALA A 92 -16.37 3.69 -1.03
C ALA A 92 -15.70 4.10 -2.35
N GLU A 93 -14.42 3.79 -2.51
CA GLU A 93 -13.69 4.06 -3.76
C GLU A 93 -14.23 3.24 -4.94
N TYR A 94 -14.51 1.94 -4.74
CA TYR A 94 -15.14 1.12 -5.79
C TYR A 94 -16.54 1.64 -6.17
N LYS A 95 -17.36 2.01 -5.18
CA LYS A 95 -18.68 2.63 -5.42
C LYS A 95 -18.57 3.92 -6.23
N ALA A 96 -17.49 4.67 -6.05
CA ALA A 96 -17.19 5.86 -6.83
C ALA A 96 -16.59 5.56 -8.23
N GLY A 97 -16.55 4.29 -8.65
CA GLY A 97 -15.95 3.87 -9.93
C GLY A 97 -14.43 4.06 -9.98
N ARG A 98 -13.76 4.05 -8.83
CA ARG A 98 -12.31 4.18 -8.68
C ARG A 98 -11.70 2.87 -8.19
N THR A 99 -10.41 2.65 -8.45
CA THR A 99 -9.71 1.44 -8.03
C THR A 99 -8.74 1.79 -6.90
N PRO A 100 -9.10 1.55 -5.62
CA PRO A 100 -8.33 1.97 -4.46
C PRO A 100 -7.00 1.23 -4.29
N ASN A 101 -6.10 1.83 -3.49
CA ASN A 101 -4.92 1.16 -2.94
C ASN A 101 -4.99 1.11 -1.40
N PRO A 102 -5.58 0.06 -0.80
CA PRO A 102 -5.78 -0.02 0.64
C PRO A 102 -4.46 -0.15 1.43
N CYS A 103 -3.39 -0.63 0.79
CA CYS A 103 -2.09 -0.79 1.44
C CYS A 103 -1.45 0.57 1.78
N VAL A 104 -1.61 1.57 0.89
CA VAL A 104 -1.13 2.94 1.17
C VAL A 104 -1.89 3.54 2.34
N MET A 105 -3.23 3.40 2.37
CA MET A 105 -4.06 3.89 3.48
C MET A 105 -3.71 3.20 4.81
N CYS A 106 -3.56 1.88 4.81
CA CYS A 106 -3.16 1.11 5.99
C CYS A 106 -1.80 1.56 6.52
N ASN A 107 -0.83 1.81 5.64
CA ASN A 107 0.46 2.36 6.03
C ASN A 107 0.27 3.75 6.66
N GLU A 108 -0.29 4.71 5.92
CA GLU A 108 -0.44 6.10 6.33
C GLU A 108 -1.17 6.25 7.68
N LYS A 109 -2.34 5.63 7.82
CA LYS A 109 -3.24 5.85 8.95
C LYS A 109 -2.94 4.93 10.14
N LEU A 110 -2.68 3.65 9.87
CA LEU A 110 -2.61 2.64 10.94
C LEU A 110 -1.16 2.33 11.33
N LYS A 111 -0.37 1.80 10.39
CA LYS A 111 1.00 1.35 10.72
C LYS A 111 1.91 2.49 11.12
N PHE A 112 1.70 3.69 10.59
CA PHE A 112 2.55 4.84 10.87
C PHE A 112 1.83 5.97 11.61
N GLY A 113 0.51 6.00 11.67
CA GLY A 113 -0.22 6.92 12.56
C GLY A 113 -0.30 6.35 13.98
N ASN A 114 -1.06 5.28 14.15
CA ASN A 114 -1.37 4.74 15.46
C ASN A 114 -0.15 4.08 16.13
N LEU A 115 0.71 3.40 15.38
CA LEU A 115 1.90 2.76 15.96
C LEU A 115 2.87 3.78 16.55
N ILE A 116 3.07 4.93 15.90
CA ILE A 116 3.91 6.03 16.44
C ILE A 116 3.30 6.57 17.74
N THR A 117 1.99 6.82 17.75
CA THR A 117 1.29 7.28 18.95
C THR A 117 1.47 6.31 20.12
N ARG A 118 1.39 5.00 19.87
CA ARG A 118 1.60 3.98 20.91
C ARG A 118 3.07 3.85 21.32
N ALA A 119 3.98 3.93 20.37
CA ALA A 119 5.41 3.89 20.62
C ALA A 119 5.84 5.02 21.57
N ARG A 120 5.34 6.24 21.35
CA ARG A 120 5.56 7.38 22.26
C ARG A 120 5.06 7.10 23.69
N ARG A 121 3.89 6.48 23.85
CA ARG A 121 3.35 6.10 25.18
C ARG A 121 4.21 5.05 25.89
N LEU A 122 4.93 4.23 25.14
CA LEU A 122 5.89 3.24 25.68
C LEU A 122 7.29 3.83 25.88
N GLY A 123 7.47 5.14 25.65
CA GLY A 123 8.76 5.82 25.75
C GLY A 123 9.73 5.45 24.62
N ALA A 124 9.23 4.98 23.48
CA ALA A 124 10.04 4.69 22.31
C ALA A 124 10.28 5.96 21.49
N GLU A 125 11.52 6.14 21.05
CA GLU A 125 11.94 7.26 20.19
C GLU A 125 11.61 6.98 18.72
N TYR A 126 11.66 5.70 18.34
CA TYR A 126 11.45 5.23 16.97
C TYR A 126 10.41 4.12 16.87
N VAL A 127 9.86 4.00 15.66
CA VAL A 127 9.10 2.85 15.19
C VAL A 127 9.84 2.21 14.04
N ALA A 128 9.87 0.88 14.00
CA ALA A 128 10.41 0.12 12.89
C ALA A 128 9.38 -0.84 12.31
N THR A 129 9.54 -1.10 11.02
CA THR A 129 8.78 -2.12 10.29
C THR A 129 9.70 -2.88 9.36
N GLY A 130 9.27 -4.06 8.91
CA GLY A 130 10.00 -4.85 7.91
C GLY A 130 9.83 -4.34 6.47
N HIS A 131 9.66 -3.03 6.25
CA HIS A 131 9.56 -2.52 4.90
C HIS A 131 10.94 -2.36 4.26
N TYR A 132 11.03 -2.64 2.96
CA TYR A 132 12.23 -2.43 2.14
C TYR A 132 12.21 -1.03 1.54
N ALA A 133 12.65 -0.07 2.35
CA ALA A 133 12.86 1.32 1.97
C ALA A 133 14.02 1.87 2.81
N ARG A 134 14.67 2.94 2.36
CA ARG A 134 15.76 3.58 3.10
C ARG A 134 15.35 5.00 3.48
N LEU A 135 15.85 5.46 4.63
CA LEU A 135 15.63 6.81 5.12
C LEU A 135 16.98 7.48 5.35
N GLU A 136 17.10 8.74 4.94
CA GLU A 136 18.30 9.55 5.14
C GLU A 136 17.92 10.96 5.61
N GLN A 137 18.76 11.58 6.43
CA GLN A 137 18.62 13.01 6.74
C GLN A 137 19.30 13.83 5.65
N ARG A 138 18.57 14.76 5.03
CA ARG A 138 19.10 15.72 4.05
C ARG A 138 18.46 17.08 4.27
N ASN A 139 19.28 18.13 4.44
CA ASN A 139 18.83 19.52 4.57
C ASN A 139 17.73 19.71 5.64
N GLY A 140 17.88 19.05 6.80
CA GLY A 140 16.91 19.14 7.90
C GLY A 140 15.59 18.38 7.68
N ARG A 141 15.49 17.56 6.63
CA ARG A 141 14.35 16.68 6.36
C ARG A 141 14.76 15.22 6.31
N THR A 142 13.82 14.35 6.65
CA THR A 142 13.98 12.91 6.43
C THR A 142 13.48 12.59 5.03
N VAL A 143 14.37 12.17 4.14
CA VAL A 143 14.04 11.75 2.78
C VAL A 143 13.93 10.23 2.70
N MET A 144 13.12 9.76 1.76
CA MET A 144 12.93 8.34 1.48
C MET A 144 13.63 7.96 0.18
N LEU A 145 14.32 6.83 0.21
CA LEU A 145 15.01 6.23 -0.92
C LEU A 145 14.48 4.81 -1.15
N ARG A 146 14.55 4.36 -2.40
CA ARG A 146 14.26 2.98 -2.78
C ARG A 146 15.09 1.98 -1.97
N GLY A 147 14.47 0.84 -1.64
CA GLY A 147 15.19 -0.30 -1.09
C GLY A 147 16.26 -0.82 -2.06
N ARG A 148 17.36 -1.39 -1.54
CA ARG A 148 18.46 -1.92 -2.37
C ARG A 148 18.04 -3.10 -3.24
N ASP A 149 17.07 -3.90 -2.78
CA ASP A 149 16.46 -4.94 -3.60
C ASP A 149 15.29 -4.37 -4.39
N ALA A 150 15.53 -4.07 -5.66
CA ALA A 150 14.53 -3.46 -6.54
C ALA A 150 13.24 -4.30 -6.67
N ARG A 151 13.31 -5.63 -6.47
CA ARG A 151 12.14 -6.51 -6.52
C ARG A 151 11.30 -6.49 -5.25
N LYS A 152 11.87 -5.97 -4.16
CA LYS A 152 11.22 -5.85 -2.86
C LYS A 152 10.95 -4.42 -2.44
N ASP A 153 11.46 -3.45 -3.19
CA ASP A 153 11.22 -2.03 -2.97
C ASP A 153 9.74 -1.74 -2.68
N GLN A 154 9.51 -1.11 -1.52
CA GLN A 154 8.16 -0.86 -0.99
C GLN A 154 7.85 0.62 -0.86
N THR A 155 8.72 1.51 -1.36
CA THR A 155 8.50 2.96 -1.30
C THR A 155 7.21 3.41 -1.97
N TYR A 156 6.73 2.68 -2.99
CA TYR A 156 5.44 2.94 -3.62
C TYR A 156 4.27 2.92 -2.61
N PHE A 157 4.35 2.12 -1.54
CA PHE A 157 3.31 2.06 -0.52
C PHE A 157 3.54 3.02 0.65
N LEU A 158 4.66 3.74 0.64
CA LEU A 158 5.12 4.62 1.72
C LEU A 158 5.21 6.09 1.29
N PHE A 159 4.86 6.41 0.04
CA PHE A 159 4.99 7.77 -0.49
C PHE A 159 4.15 8.80 0.26
N SER A 160 3.06 8.38 0.92
CA SER A 160 2.14 9.27 1.64
C SER A 160 2.59 9.60 3.06
N LEU A 161 3.73 9.07 3.51
CA LEU A 161 4.25 9.37 4.84
C LEU A 161 4.74 10.82 4.94
N GLY A 162 4.24 11.52 5.95
CA GLY A 162 4.65 12.89 6.26
C GLY A 162 6.00 12.95 6.99
N GLN A 163 6.56 14.16 7.12
CA GLN A 163 7.87 14.36 7.75
C GLN A 163 7.91 13.91 9.21
N GLU A 164 6.86 14.17 9.99
CA GLU A 164 6.78 13.70 11.39
C GLU A 164 6.88 12.17 11.44
N GLN A 165 6.15 11.47 10.57
CA GLN A 165 6.19 10.02 10.51
C GLN A 165 7.59 9.55 10.11
N LEU A 166 8.12 10.04 8.99
CA LEU A 166 9.44 9.64 8.49
C LEU A 166 10.56 9.86 9.51
N ALA A 167 10.55 10.97 10.25
CA ALA A 167 11.58 11.29 11.24
C ALA A 167 11.65 10.29 12.41
N HIS A 168 10.54 9.65 12.74
CA HIS A 168 10.46 8.64 13.80
C HIS A 168 10.54 7.20 13.27
N MET A 169 10.73 7.00 11.96
CA MET A 169 10.74 5.68 11.35
C MET A 169 12.15 5.10 11.16
N LYS A 170 12.23 3.77 11.24
CA LYS A 170 13.38 2.96 10.83
C LYS A 170 12.92 1.82 9.94
N PHE A 171 13.70 1.55 8.89
CA PHE A 171 13.48 0.43 7.97
C PHE A 171 14.74 -0.42 7.91
N PRO A 172 14.94 -1.35 8.87
CA PRO A 172 16.21 -2.09 9.00
C PRO A 172 16.56 -2.97 7.79
N LEU A 173 15.59 -3.27 6.94
CA LEU A 173 15.77 -4.11 5.76
C LEU A 173 16.06 -3.33 4.48
N GLY A 174 16.05 -1.99 4.54
CA GLY A 174 16.20 -1.13 3.35
C GLY A 174 17.48 -1.37 2.56
N ASP A 175 18.56 -1.75 3.24
CA ASP A 175 19.86 -2.04 2.62
C ASP A 175 20.09 -3.51 2.27
N LEU A 176 19.13 -4.39 2.57
CA LEU A 176 19.27 -5.83 2.41
C LEU A 176 18.51 -6.34 1.19
N LYS A 177 19.04 -7.41 0.61
CA LYS A 177 18.30 -8.29 -0.30
C LYS A 177 17.44 -9.29 0.47
N LYS A 178 16.38 -9.76 -0.17
CA LYS A 178 15.44 -10.69 0.47
C LYS A 178 16.09 -11.97 1.00
N ASN A 179 17.08 -12.49 0.29
CA ASN A 179 17.82 -13.68 0.71
C ASN A 179 18.58 -13.42 2.01
N GLU A 180 19.24 -12.26 2.13
CA GLU A 180 19.96 -11.87 3.35
C GLU A 180 18.99 -11.74 4.54
N THR A 181 17.78 -11.21 4.32
CA THR A 181 16.73 -11.17 5.35
C THR A 181 16.30 -12.56 5.81
N ARG A 182 16.18 -13.54 4.91
CA ARG A 182 15.89 -14.93 5.29
C ARG A 182 17.04 -15.56 6.07
N ASP A 183 18.27 -15.29 5.68
CA ASP A 183 19.45 -15.82 6.35
C ASP A 183 19.55 -15.29 7.79
N ILE A 184 19.25 -14.00 8.01
CA ILE A 184 19.12 -13.43 9.36
C ILE A 184 18.05 -14.18 10.17
N ALA A 185 16.89 -14.44 9.58
CA ALA A 185 15.82 -15.15 10.28
C ALA A 185 16.22 -16.60 10.64
N ARG A 186 16.97 -17.28 9.77
CA ARG A 186 17.51 -18.63 10.04
C ARG A 186 18.56 -18.62 11.14
N CYS A 187 19.51 -17.68 11.09
CA CYS A 187 20.51 -17.51 12.13
C CYS A 187 19.88 -17.19 13.50
N GLY A 188 18.78 -16.45 13.53
CA GLY A 188 18.00 -16.18 14.73
C GLY A 188 17.08 -17.32 15.18
N ASN A 189 17.11 -18.49 14.52
CA ASN A 189 16.23 -19.64 14.75
C ASN A 189 14.73 -19.23 14.78
N LEU A 190 14.35 -18.34 13.88
CA LEU A 190 12.98 -17.82 13.79
C LEU A 190 12.15 -18.74 12.90
N ARG A 191 11.04 -19.27 13.45
CA ARG A 191 10.10 -20.15 12.72
C ARG A 191 9.55 -19.54 11.43
N THR A 192 9.59 -18.21 11.31
CA THR A 192 9.09 -17.47 10.15
C THR A 192 10.06 -17.47 8.97
N ALA A 193 11.29 -17.98 9.11
CA ALA A 193 12.34 -17.88 8.09
C ALA A 193 11.93 -18.41 6.69
N ASP A 194 11.24 -19.54 6.65
CA ASP A 194 10.81 -20.20 5.41
C ASP A 194 9.33 -19.92 5.07
N LYS A 195 8.66 -19.04 5.84
CA LYS A 195 7.27 -18.67 5.59
C LYS A 195 7.14 -17.92 4.26
N GLN A 196 6.15 -18.30 3.47
CA GLN A 196 5.83 -17.59 2.23
C GLN A 196 5.34 -16.16 2.52
N GLU A 197 5.64 -15.25 1.60
CA GLU A 197 5.23 -13.86 1.71
C GLU A 197 3.78 -13.68 1.23
N SER A 198 2.99 -12.91 1.98
CA SER A 198 1.68 -12.46 1.53
C SER A 198 1.85 -11.36 0.49
N GLN A 199 1.50 -11.65 -0.77
CA GLN A 199 1.49 -10.65 -1.85
C GLN A 199 0.09 -10.05 -2.11
N GLU A 200 -0.91 -10.45 -1.32
CA GLU A 200 -2.31 -10.09 -1.53
C GLU A 200 -2.77 -9.01 -0.55
N ILE A 201 -3.89 -8.36 -0.90
CA ILE A 201 -4.61 -7.47 0.02
C ILE A 201 -5.01 -8.29 1.24
N CYS A 202 -4.53 -7.89 2.42
CA CYS A 202 -4.56 -8.74 3.61
C CYS A 202 -5.97 -9.19 4.03
N PHE A 203 -7.02 -8.43 3.72
CA PHE A 203 -8.41 -8.73 4.08
C PHE A 203 -9.24 -9.32 2.94
N VAL A 204 -8.74 -9.37 1.70
CA VAL A 204 -9.47 -9.91 0.54
C VAL A 204 -9.02 -11.35 0.27
N PRO A 205 -9.83 -12.38 0.56
CA PRO A 205 -9.48 -13.79 0.29
C PRO A 205 -9.42 -14.08 -1.21
N ASP A 206 -8.55 -15.02 -1.59
CA ASP A 206 -8.49 -15.63 -2.93
C ASP A 206 -8.33 -14.64 -4.10
N LYS A 207 -7.82 -13.43 -3.83
CA LYS A 207 -7.80 -12.29 -4.77
C LYS A 207 -9.19 -11.89 -5.31
N ASP A 208 -10.25 -12.31 -4.65
CA ASP A 208 -11.63 -12.07 -5.08
C ASP A 208 -12.26 -10.93 -4.27
N TYR A 209 -11.90 -9.71 -4.65
CA TYR A 209 -12.45 -8.52 -4.01
C TYR A 209 -13.95 -8.36 -4.27
N LYS A 210 -14.47 -8.90 -5.38
CA LYS A 210 -15.90 -8.87 -5.71
C LYS A 210 -16.68 -9.67 -4.68
N LYS A 211 -16.27 -10.92 -4.46
CA LYS A 211 -16.83 -11.79 -3.43
C LYS A 211 -16.66 -11.21 -2.03
N PHE A 212 -15.53 -10.57 -1.74
CA PHE A 212 -15.36 -9.86 -0.48
C PHE A 212 -16.44 -8.79 -0.29
N LEU A 213 -16.56 -7.84 -1.24
CA LEU A 213 -17.49 -6.71 -1.14
C LEU A 213 -18.97 -7.16 -1.02
N THR A 214 -19.36 -8.21 -1.74
CA THR A 214 -20.73 -8.75 -1.67
C THR A 214 -20.98 -9.54 -0.39
N THR A 215 -20.08 -10.45 0.00
CA THR A 215 -20.29 -11.30 1.19
C THR A 215 -20.21 -10.54 2.51
N THR A 216 -19.54 -9.39 2.55
CA THR A 216 -19.54 -8.49 3.71
C THR A 216 -20.71 -7.49 3.70
N GLY A 217 -21.57 -7.50 2.68
CA GLY A 217 -22.65 -6.53 2.54
C GLY A 217 -22.18 -5.09 2.35
N LEU A 218 -20.93 -4.89 1.91
CA LEU A 218 -20.40 -3.54 1.66
C LEU A 218 -20.91 -3.01 0.33
N VAL A 219 -21.20 -3.89 -0.63
CA VAL A 219 -21.79 -3.60 -1.94
C VAL A 219 -22.89 -4.62 -2.21
N GLU A 220 -24.06 -4.16 -2.63
CA GLU A 220 -25.14 -5.00 -3.13
C GLU A 220 -25.03 -5.09 -4.65
N GLU A 221 -25.37 -6.25 -5.23
CA GLU A 221 -25.39 -6.39 -6.68
C GLU A 221 -26.50 -5.53 -7.29
N HIS A 222 -26.17 -4.77 -8.32
CA HIS A 222 -27.14 -3.94 -9.04
C HIS A 222 -26.86 -3.98 -10.54
N LYS A 223 -27.94 -3.98 -11.34
CA LYS A 223 -27.81 -4.04 -12.79
C LYS A 223 -27.42 -2.67 -13.35
N GLY A 224 -26.48 -2.65 -14.27
CA GLY A 224 -26.12 -1.48 -15.08
C GLY A 224 -25.79 -1.88 -16.52
N GLU A 225 -25.56 -0.89 -17.38
CA GLU A 225 -25.32 -1.11 -18.81
C GLU A 225 -23.81 -1.18 -19.11
N ILE A 226 -23.41 -2.13 -19.95
CA ILE A 226 -22.09 -2.10 -20.59
C ILE A 226 -22.26 -1.47 -21.96
N VAL A 227 -21.62 -0.32 -22.18
CA VAL A 227 -21.79 0.51 -23.39
C VAL A 227 -20.47 0.67 -24.14
N ASN A 228 -20.53 0.82 -25.46
CA ASN A 228 -19.36 1.20 -26.24
C ASN A 228 -19.16 2.73 -26.27
N THR A 229 -18.06 3.18 -26.89
CA THR A 229 -17.75 4.61 -27.07
C THR A 229 -18.76 5.42 -27.87
N GLN A 230 -19.68 4.76 -28.59
CA GLN A 230 -20.76 5.38 -29.34
C GLN A 230 -22.07 5.41 -28.54
N GLY A 231 -22.05 4.94 -27.28
CA GLY A 231 -23.22 4.85 -26.40
C GLY A 231 -24.15 3.67 -26.70
N GLN A 232 -23.75 2.73 -27.56
CA GLN A 232 -24.56 1.54 -27.84
C GLN A 232 -24.40 0.54 -26.70
N VAL A 233 -25.53 0.05 -26.18
CA VAL A 233 -25.57 -0.99 -25.15
C VAL A 233 -25.15 -2.32 -25.77
N LEU A 234 -24.10 -2.92 -25.21
CA LEU A 234 -23.57 -4.23 -25.63
C LEU A 234 -23.99 -5.35 -24.68
N GLY A 235 -24.35 -5.02 -23.46
CA GLY A 235 -24.76 -5.98 -22.43
C GLY A 235 -25.03 -5.30 -21.09
N HIS A 236 -25.08 -6.10 -20.03
CA HIS A 236 -25.35 -5.63 -18.68
C HIS A 236 -24.32 -6.20 -17.70
N HIS A 237 -24.14 -5.52 -16.57
CA HIS A 237 -23.28 -5.96 -15.48
C HIS A 237 -24.01 -5.97 -14.14
N ASP A 238 -23.39 -6.57 -13.11
CA ASP A 238 -23.95 -6.78 -11.76
C ASP A 238 -23.46 -5.79 -10.71
N GLY A 239 -22.86 -4.68 -11.15
CA GLY A 239 -22.30 -3.63 -10.31
C GLY A 239 -21.04 -3.01 -10.93
N ILE A 240 -20.91 -1.69 -10.89
CA ILE A 240 -19.75 -0.98 -11.49
C ILE A 240 -18.46 -1.25 -10.70
N GLU A 241 -18.61 -1.53 -9.40
CA GLU A 241 -17.56 -1.82 -8.42
C GLU A 241 -16.71 -3.02 -8.85
N PHE A 242 -17.28 -3.90 -9.66
CA PHE A 242 -16.65 -5.13 -10.13
C PHE A 242 -15.81 -4.96 -11.40
N TYR A 243 -15.53 -3.72 -11.79
CA TYR A 243 -14.75 -3.40 -12.97
C TYR A 243 -13.60 -2.45 -12.65
N THR A 244 -12.55 -2.52 -13.43
CA THR A 244 -11.36 -1.66 -13.31
C THR A 244 -10.90 -1.26 -14.70
N ILE A 245 -10.41 -0.03 -14.84
CA ILE A 245 -9.88 0.47 -16.12
C ILE A 245 -8.78 -0.47 -16.64
N GLY A 246 -8.86 -0.82 -17.92
CA GLY A 246 -7.97 -1.78 -18.58
C GLY A 246 -8.34 -3.25 -18.39
N GLN A 247 -9.39 -3.58 -17.63
CA GLN A 247 -9.90 -4.94 -17.50
C GLN A 247 -10.43 -5.47 -18.84
N ARG A 248 -10.00 -6.68 -19.21
CA ARG A 248 -10.47 -7.40 -20.40
C ARG A 248 -11.40 -8.57 -20.08
N LYS A 249 -11.08 -9.31 -19.01
CA LYS A 249 -11.81 -10.55 -18.64
C LYS A 249 -13.05 -10.22 -17.82
N GLY A 250 -14.04 -11.10 -17.85
CA GLY A 250 -15.24 -11.00 -17.02
C GLY A 250 -16.21 -9.88 -17.44
N LEU A 251 -16.19 -9.47 -18.72
CA LEU A 251 -17.17 -8.53 -19.29
C LEU A 251 -18.49 -9.21 -19.67
N GLY A 252 -18.51 -10.54 -19.83
CA GLY A 252 -19.72 -11.27 -20.24
C GLY A 252 -20.18 -10.99 -21.68
N LEU A 253 -19.36 -10.31 -22.50
CA LEU A 253 -19.70 -9.96 -23.88
C LEU A 253 -19.09 -10.94 -24.89
N SER A 254 -19.89 -11.36 -25.86
CA SER A 254 -19.42 -12.10 -27.04
C SER A 254 -19.16 -11.12 -28.18
N THR A 255 -17.89 -10.78 -28.41
CA THR A 255 -17.48 -9.78 -29.42
C THR A 255 -16.37 -10.33 -30.31
N SER A 256 -16.30 -9.86 -31.56
CA SER A 256 -15.32 -10.30 -32.55
C SER A 256 -13.90 -9.77 -32.28
N ALA A 257 -13.78 -8.66 -31.55
CA ALA A 257 -12.53 -8.02 -31.19
C ALA A 257 -12.42 -7.86 -29.66
N PRO A 258 -11.20 -7.87 -29.09
CA PRO A 258 -11.02 -7.74 -27.64
C PRO A 258 -11.44 -6.35 -27.16
N LEU A 259 -12.40 -6.30 -26.24
CA LEU A 259 -12.82 -5.08 -25.56
C LEU A 259 -12.16 -4.95 -24.18
N TYR A 260 -11.92 -3.72 -23.78
CA TYR A 260 -11.39 -3.35 -22.47
C TYR A 260 -12.29 -2.32 -21.82
N VAL A 261 -12.37 -2.32 -20.48
CA VAL A 261 -13.00 -1.22 -19.73
C VAL A 261 -12.15 0.04 -19.90
N VAL A 262 -12.67 1.04 -20.60
CA VAL A 262 -11.98 2.32 -20.87
C VAL A 262 -12.50 3.46 -19.98
N GLY A 263 -13.65 3.26 -19.33
CA GLY A 263 -14.26 4.22 -18.41
C GLY A 263 -15.28 3.56 -17.49
N LEU A 264 -15.53 4.20 -16.36
CA LEU A 264 -16.60 3.86 -15.42
C LEU A 264 -17.38 5.13 -15.13
N GLU A 265 -18.71 5.06 -15.26
CA GLU A 265 -19.62 6.18 -15.07
C GLU A 265 -20.60 5.86 -13.93
N PRO A 266 -20.26 6.22 -12.67
CA PRO A 266 -21.12 5.93 -11.52
C PRO A 266 -22.49 6.61 -11.57
N GLU A 267 -22.55 7.85 -12.08
CA GLU A 267 -23.80 8.64 -12.10
C GLU A 267 -24.85 8.03 -13.03
N THR A 268 -24.42 7.39 -14.12
CA THR A 268 -25.28 6.71 -15.08
C THR A 268 -25.31 5.20 -14.87
N ASN A 269 -24.51 4.68 -13.93
CA ASN A 269 -24.31 3.26 -13.67
C ASN A 269 -23.93 2.49 -14.95
N ARG A 270 -22.89 2.99 -15.65
CA ARG A 270 -22.39 2.41 -16.90
C ARG A 270 -20.93 2.00 -16.84
N VAL A 271 -20.63 0.89 -17.51
CA VAL A 271 -19.26 0.45 -17.81
C VAL A 271 -18.98 0.73 -19.28
N LEU A 272 -18.04 1.65 -19.54
CA LEU A 272 -17.64 2.00 -20.89
C LEU A 272 -16.55 1.05 -21.38
N VAL A 273 -16.78 0.38 -22.51
CA VAL A 273 -15.83 -0.52 -23.13
C VAL A 273 -15.41 -0.07 -24.53
N GLY A 274 -14.18 -0.38 -24.90
CA GLY A 274 -13.64 -0.01 -26.20
C GLY A 274 -12.35 -0.74 -26.53
N ASP A 275 -11.73 -0.32 -27.63
CA ASP A 275 -10.43 -0.83 -28.04
C ASP A 275 -9.32 -0.45 -27.05
N GLY A 276 -8.25 -1.24 -27.05
CA GLY A 276 -7.10 -1.07 -26.18
C GLY A 276 -6.34 0.24 -26.38
N GLU A 277 -6.38 0.85 -27.58
CA GLU A 277 -5.73 2.14 -27.88
C GLU A 277 -6.32 3.29 -27.06
N LEU A 278 -7.62 3.23 -26.74
CA LEU A 278 -8.31 4.25 -25.94
C LEU A 278 -7.84 4.30 -24.47
N LEU A 279 -7.07 3.31 -24.03
CA LEU A 279 -6.48 3.27 -22.69
C LEU A 279 -5.16 4.04 -22.61
N LEU A 280 -4.58 4.46 -23.74
CA LEU A 280 -3.36 5.23 -23.79
C LEU A 280 -3.65 6.69 -23.46
N ARG A 281 -2.97 7.19 -22.44
CA ARG A 281 -2.99 8.60 -22.07
C ARG A 281 -1.60 9.06 -21.72
N ASP A 282 -1.27 10.28 -22.09
CA ASP A 282 -0.02 10.95 -21.74
C ASP A 282 -0.23 12.03 -20.66
N GLU A 283 -1.45 12.51 -20.43
CA GLU A 283 -1.75 13.50 -19.40
C GLU A 283 -2.86 13.04 -18.43
N PHE A 284 -2.67 13.30 -17.14
CA PHE A 284 -3.68 13.07 -16.09
C PHE A 284 -3.45 13.97 -14.88
N GLN A 285 -4.49 14.14 -14.05
CA GLN A 285 -4.42 14.88 -12.80
C GLN A 285 -4.30 13.95 -11.60
N ILE A 286 -3.58 14.43 -10.59
CA ILE A 286 -3.51 13.79 -9.27
C ILE A 286 -3.91 14.78 -8.17
N GLU A 287 -4.43 14.25 -7.07
CA GLU A 287 -4.79 14.99 -5.87
C GLU A 287 -4.13 14.43 -4.60
N ARG A 288 -4.27 15.17 -3.49
CA ARG A 288 -3.70 14.82 -2.19
C ARG A 288 -2.20 14.51 -2.31
N CYS A 289 -1.49 15.38 -3.03
CA CYS A 289 -0.05 15.22 -3.25
C CYS A 289 0.70 15.33 -1.92
N ASN A 290 1.58 14.38 -1.66
CA ASN A 290 2.59 14.45 -0.61
C ASN A 290 3.96 14.60 -1.24
N TRP A 291 4.80 15.47 -0.67
CA TRP A 291 6.17 15.72 -1.12
C TRP A 291 7.14 15.49 0.04
N ILE A 292 8.17 14.69 -0.21
CA ILE A 292 9.09 14.22 0.83
C ILE A 292 10.29 15.17 0.99
N PRO A 293 11.10 15.44 -0.05
CA PRO A 293 12.31 16.25 0.11
C PRO A 293 12.06 17.76 0.19
N PHE A 294 10.83 18.22 -0.03
CA PHE A 294 10.43 19.63 0.04
C PHE A 294 8.92 19.73 0.37
N ASP A 295 8.45 20.92 0.75
CA ASP A 295 7.03 21.11 1.13
C ASP A 295 6.10 21.12 -0.09
N HIS A 296 6.48 21.85 -1.14
CA HIS A 296 5.79 21.85 -2.43
C HIS A 296 6.76 22.29 -3.53
N PRO A 297 6.70 21.69 -4.74
CA PRO A 297 7.47 22.19 -5.87
C PRO A 297 6.83 23.48 -6.40
N THR A 298 7.63 24.51 -6.66
CA THR A 298 7.17 25.79 -7.23
C THR A 298 7.30 25.86 -8.75
N LYS A 299 7.92 24.85 -9.35
CA LYS A 299 8.16 24.73 -10.79
C LYS A 299 7.89 23.29 -11.22
N PRO A 300 7.66 23.07 -12.53
CA PRO A 300 7.61 21.72 -13.07
C PRO A 300 8.87 20.91 -12.71
N VAL A 301 8.68 19.62 -12.41
CA VAL A 301 9.74 18.71 -11.99
C VAL A 301 9.78 17.51 -12.92
N GLU A 302 10.97 17.20 -13.44
CA GLU A 302 11.22 15.98 -14.19
C GLU A 302 11.39 14.79 -13.25
N VAL A 303 10.64 13.71 -13.51
CA VAL A 303 10.54 12.55 -12.64
C VAL A 303 10.43 11.26 -13.46
N THR A 304 10.68 10.14 -12.78
CA THR A 304 10.15 8.84 -13.18
C THR A 304 8.86 8.58 -12.40
N ALA A 305 7.72 8.49 -13.09
CA ALA A 305 6.40 8.28 -12.51
C ALA A 305 5.99 6.80 -12.56
N ALA A 306 5.56 6.25 -11.43
CA ALA A 306 4.95 4.93 -11.32
C ALA A 306 3.44 5.07 -11.05
N ILE A 307 2.60 4.77 -12.06
CA ILE A 307 1.13 4.93 -12.00
C ILE A 307 0.39 3.75 -11.34
N ARG A 308 1.13 2.70 -10.95
CA ARG A 308 0.65 1.54 -10.18
C ARG A 308 1.82 0.79 -9.57
N TYR A 309 1.55 -0.10 -8.61
CA TYR A 309 2.57 -1.00 -8.09
C TYR A 309 3.12 -1.91 -9.22
N ASN A 310 4.43 -2.21 -9.18
CA ASN A 310 5.18 -2.90 -10.23
C ASN A 310 5.21 -2.21 -11.60
N HIS A 311 4.76 -0.95 -11.70
CA HIS A 311 5.04 -0.15 -12.89
C HIS A 311 6.56 0.09 -12.99
N PRO A 312 7.20 -0.14 -14.15
CA PRO A 312 8.65 0.05 -14.31
C PRO A 312 9.08 1.51 -14.11
N GLY A 313 8.13 2.44 -14.25
CA GLY A 313 8.37 3.87 -14.25
C GLY A 313 8.32 4.41 -15.68
N ALA A 314 7.73 5.59 -15.86
CA ALA A 314 7.73 6.33 -17.11
C ALA A 314 8.30 7.72 -16.88
N GLU A 315 9.09 8.23 -17.82
CA GLU A 315 9.56 9.62 -17.77
C GLU A 315 8.36 10.58 -17.85
N ALA A 316 8.34 11.56 -16.96
CA ALA A 316 7.24 12.50 -16.86
C ALA A 316 7.68 13.85 -16.30
N THR A 317 6.95 14.89 -16.68
CA THR A 317 6.98 16.19 -16.04
C THR A 317 5.77 16.31 -15.11
N VAL A 318 6.01 16.61 -13.83
CA VAL A 318 4.94 16.94 -12.88
C VAL A 318 4.83 18.44 -12.75
N ILE A 319 3.67 18.97 -13.06
CA ILE A 319 3.35 20.39 -13.00
C ILE A 319 2.54 20.64 -11.72
N PRO A 320 3.10 21.29 -10.70
CA PRO A 320 2.39 21.57 -9.45
C PRO A 320 1.18 22.46 -9.71
N GLY A 321 0.06 22.11 -9.09
CA GLY A 321 -1.15 22.92 -9.05
C GLY A 321 -1.45 23.43 -7.63
N ASN A 322 -2.63 24.02 -7.45
CA ASN A 322 -3.11 24.46 -6.14
C ASN A 322 -3.77 23.31 -5.36
N ASP A 323 -4.01 23.53 -4.06
CA ASP A 323 -4.80 22.64 -3.19
C ASP A 323 -4.34 21.17 -3.16
N GLY A 324 -3.02 20.97 -3.22
CA GLY A 324 -2.43 19.63 -3.20
C GLY A 324 -2.70 18.81 -4.47
N ARG A 325 -2.97 19.48 -5.60
CA ARG A 325 -3.12 18.84 -6.93
C ARG A 325 -1.88 19.04 -7.80
N ALA A 326 -1.72 18.18 -8.78
CA ALA A 326 -0.72 18.34 -9.84
C ALA A 326 -1.20 17.70 -11.14
N THR A 327 -0.70 18.21 -12.26
CA THR A 327 -0.84 17.56 -13.57
C THR A 327 0.42 16.78 -13.88
N VAL A 328 0.28 15.53 -14.32
CA VAL A 328 1.39 14.68 -14.74
C VAL A 328 1.33 14.53 -16.25
N ARG A 329 2.42 14.91 -16.93
CA ARG A 329 2.62 14.73 -18.37
C ARG A 329 3.69 13.67 -18.59
N LEU A 330 3.29 12.52 -19.10
CA LEU A 330 4.16 11.42 -19.47
C LEU A 330 4.80 11.73 -20.82
N ARG A 331 6.09 11.42 -20.96
CA ARG A 331 6.82 11.58 -22.23
C ARG A 331 6.28 10.64 -23.31
N GLU A 332 5.88 9.44 -22.91
CA GLU A 332 5.25 8.44 -23.77
C GLU A 332 3.90 8.02 -23.16
N PRO A 333 2.83 7.91 -23.97
CA PRO A 333 1.52 7.49 -23.49
C PRO A 333 1.59 6.17 -22.71
N GLN A 334 0.99 6.16 -21.51
CA GLN A 334 0.91 4.97 -20.67
C GLN A 334 -0.50 4.39 -20.70
N ARG A 335 -0.56 3.06 -20.62
CA ARG A 335 -1.81 2.32 -20.72
C ARG A 335 -2.49 2.14 -19.37
N ALA A 336 -3.80 2.40 -19.35
CA ALA A 336 -4.71 2.17 -18.22
C ALA A 336 -4.33 2.96 -16.97
N ILE A 337 -4.20 4.28 -17.13
CA ILE A 337 -4.12 5.23 -16.01
C ILE A 337 -5.47 5.19 -15.27
N THR A 338 -5.44 4.72 -14.02
CA THR A 338 -6.66 4.28 -13.32
C THR A 338 -6.96 5.20 -12.12
N PRO A 339 -8.09 5.90 -12.10
CA PRO A 339 -8.50 6.73 -10.96
C PRO A 339 -8.53 5.93 -9.65
N GLY A 340 -8.10 6.55 -8.55
CA GLY A 340 -7.99 5.91 -7.23
C GLY A 340 -6.71 5.10 -7.02
N GLN A 341 -5.90 4.84 -8.05
CA GLN A 341 -4.52 4.36 -7.86
C GLN A 341 -3.60 5.52 -7.47
N ALA A 342 -2.46 5.18 -6.88
CA ALA A 342 -1.42 6.15 -6.59
C ALA A 342 -0.48 6.34 -7.80
N CYS A 343 -0.05 7.58 -8.01
CA CYS A 343 1.09 7.91 -8.86
C CYS A 343 2.25 8.36 -7.98
N VAL A 344 3.38 7.64 -8.03
CA VAL A 344 4.56 7.92 -7.19
C VAL A 344 5.73 8.37 -8.03
N PHE A 345 6.43 9.40 -7.57
CA PHE A 345 7.48 10.09 -8.31
C PHE A 345 8.86 9.78 -7.75
N TYR A 346 9.80 9.52 -8.66
CA TYR A 346 11.18 9.18 -8.33
C TYR A 346 12.18 10.03 -9.11
N GLN A 347 13.33 10.25 -8.50
CA GLN A 347 14.55 10.73 -9.14
C GLN A 347 15.69 9.80 -8.77
N ASN A 348 16.05 8.88 -9.67
CA ASN A 348 16.88 7.73 -9.34
C ASN A 348 16.27 6.94 -8.16
N ASP A 349 17.03 6.77 -7.08
CA ASP A 349 16.55 6.15 -5.84
C ASP A 349 15.68 7.09 -4.98
N LEU A 350 15.74 8.41 -5.16
CA LEU A 350 15.01 9.37 -4.33
C LEU A 350 13.53 9.31 -4.62
N VAL A 351 12.73 9.11 -3.58
CA VAL A 351 11.28 9.25 -3.65
C VAL A 351 10.93 10.70 -3.43
N LEU A 352 10.40 11.36 -4.46
CA LEU A 352 9.97 12.74 -4.34
C LEU A 352 8.63 12.87 -3.62
N GLY A 353 7.77 11.86 -3.77
CA GLY A 353 6.41 11.92 -3.26
C GLY A 353 5.43 11.26 -4.23
N GLY A 354 4.19 11.71 -4.22
CA GLY A 354 3.14 11.19 -5.10
C GLY A 354 1.75 11.70 -4.72
N GLY A 355 0.74 11.23 -5.44
CA GLY A 355 -0.66 11.54 -5.17
C GLY A 355 -1.61 10.50 -5.75
N TRP A 356 -2.90 10.77 -5.66
CA TRP A 356 -3.97 9.88 -6.10
C TRP A 356 -4.49 10.30 -7.45
N ILE A 357 -4.54 9.38 -8.41
CA ILE A 357 -5.02 9.63 -9.77
C ILE A 357 -6.49 10.00 -9.70
N MET A 358 -6.83 11.17 -10.24
CA MET A 358 -8.19 11.69 -10.28
C MET A 358 -8.99 11.06 -11.41
N ARG A 359 -10.32 11.11 -11.26
CA ARG A 359 -11.23 10.92 -12.40
C ARG A 359 -11.33 12.27 -13.12
N ASN A 360 -10.99 12.28 -14.41
CA ASN A 360 -11.16 13.46 -15.26
C ASN A 360 -12.63 13.69 -15.61
#